data_AF-A0A7C2F123-F1
#
_entry.id   AF-A0A7C2F123-F1
#
_cell.length_a   1.000
_cell.length_b   1.000
_cell.length_c   1.000
_cell.angle_alpha   90.00
_cell.angle_beta   90.00
_cell.angle_gamma   90.00
#
_symmetry.space_group_name_H-M   'P 1'
#
loop_
_entity.id
_entity.type
_entity.pdbx_description
1 polymer ?
#
loop_
_entity_poly.entity_id
_entity_poly.type
_entity_poly.pdbx_seq_one_letter_code
_entity_poly.pdbx_strand_id
1 'polypeptide(L)'
;MLDKQDNQPFPLVLTIFDLELVAHYLNDPYDFLYYVRQRILLMDYFKADEEIVYLGYHLDSKLWKLPEYDMVSIDTHYAQLIDSNYYSQKLKIELPDESDPIKNRWQDDTFNRLCNSIKSAKVPRITDILFYLFDLSGDTRKNISEQIVKCKNKTLLDNKMHDFSVPPDESHSERLGFTYITLNSDNLNELEEKLLVLCKARKYKSKGDIWIGFGSIKNSKEIIDMVVFNNQKWIYNESLEAATEGWLDKKSQKLVAYNKKIKPNEKCPCGSGKKFKKCCCNII
;
A
#
# COMPACT_ATOMS: atom_id res chain seq x y z
N MET A 1 33.49 -17.87 5.05
CA MET A 1 32.19 -17.17 5.00
C MET A 1 31.12 -18.24 4.92
N LEU A 2 29.93 -18.02 5.48
CA LEU A 2 28.82 -18.95 5.29
C LEU A 2 28.37 -18.85 3.82
N ASP A 3 28.43 -19.95 3.07
CA ASP A 3 27.94 -19.99 1.69
C ASP A 3 26.42 -19.90 1.69
N LYS A 4 25.90 -18.76 1.23
CA LYS A 4 24.46 -18.55 1.04
C LYS A 4 24.04 -19.17 -0.28
N GLN A 5 23.02 -20.04 -0.25
CA GLN A 5 22.37 -20.51 -1.48
C GLN A 5 21.52 -19.38 -2.09
N ASP A 6 21.47 -19.29 -3.42
CA ASP A 6 20.79 -18.20 -4.15
C ASP A 6 19.34 -17.96 -3.72
N ASN A 7 18.62 -19.02 -3.30
CA ASN A 7 17.22 -18.95 -2.89
C ASN A 7 16.98 -18.69 -1.39
N GLN A 8 18.04 -18.58 -0.57
CA GLN A 8 17.86 -18.30 0.85
C GLN A 8 17.70 -16.80 1.11
N PRO A 9 16.80 -16.39 2.03
CA PRO A 9 16.71 -14.99 2.44
C PRO A 9 18.02 -14.54 3.10
N PHE A 10 18.30 -13.24 3.07
CA PHE A 10 19.39 -12.71 3.89
C PHE A 10 19.02 -12.77 5.39
N PRO A 11 19.98 -13.07 6.28
CA PRO A 11 19.73 -12.99 7.71
C PRO A 11 19.56 -11.53 8.11
N LEU A 12 18.52 -11.22 8.89
CA LEU A 12 18.40 -9.92 9.55
C LEU A 12 19.09 -10.01 10.91
N VAL A 13 20.09 -9.17 11.14
CA VAL A 13 20.82 -9.11 12.41
C VAL A 13 20.41 -7.82 13.12
N LEU A 14 19.86 -7.96 14.32
CA LEU A 14 19.41 -6.85 15.17
C LEU A 14 20.03 -7.00 16.55
N THR A 15 20.49 -5.91 17.14
CA THR A 15 20.71 -5.86 18.58
C THR A 15 19.36 -5.78 19.32
N ILE A 16 19.39 -6.01 20.63
CA ILE A 16 18.18 -5.83 21.44
C ILE A 16 17.68 -4.37 21.43
N PHE A 17 18.59 -3.40 21.27
CA PHE A 17 18.26 -1.98 21.19
C PHE A 17 17.61 -1.62 19.86
N ASP A 18 18.11 -2.19 18.75
CA ASP A 18 17.47 -2.03 17.44
C ASP A 18 16.06 -2.59 17.48
N LEU A 19 15.87 -3.77 18.08
CA LEU A 19 14.56 -4.38 18.21
C LEU A 19 13.60 -3.52 19.05
N GLU A 20 14.07 -2.89 20.13
CA GLU A 20 13.29 -1.95 20.93
C GLU A 20 12.82 -0.75 20.07
N LEU A 21 13.73 -0.14 19.30
CA LEU A 21 13.39 0.98 18.43
C LEU A 21 12.42 0.59 17.30
N VAL A 22 12.67 -0.53 16.62
CA VAL A 22 11.80 -1.02 15.55
C VAL A 22 10.40 -1.31 16.10
N ALA A 23 10.30 -1.97 17.26
CA ALA A 23 9.01 -2.27 17.90
C ALA A 23 8.30 -1.01 18.44
N HIS A 24 9.07 0.01 18.85
CA HIS A 24 8.51 1.30 19.29
C HIS A 24 7.84 2.05 18.14
N TYR A 25 8.54 2.18 17.00
CA TYR A 25 8.03 2.94 15.86
C TYR A 25 7.08 2.16 14.95
N LEU A 26 7.25 0.84 14.86
CA LEU A 26 6.42 -0.06 14.06
C LEU A 26 5.65 -1.00 15.01
N ASN A 27 4.82 -0.39 15.85
CA ASN A 27 4.07 -1.10 16.90
C ASN A 27 2.93 -1.98 16.34
N ASP A 28 2.48 -1.72 15.12
CA ASP A 28 1.59 -2.61 14.40
C ASP A 28 2.38 -3.81 13.84
N PRO A 29 1.96 -5.07 14.11
CA PRO A 29 2.69 -6.25 13.67
C PRO A 29 2.89 -6.33 12.15
N TYR A 30 1.97 -5.78 11.35
CA TYR A 30 2.10 -5.81 9.89
C TYR A 30 3.12 -4.78 9.40
N ASP A 31 3.19 -3.60 10.02
CA ASP A 31 4.23 -2.61 9.73
C ASP A 31 5.62 -3.15 10.12
N PHE A 32 5.74 -3.81 11.28
CA PHE A 32 6.97 -4.48 11.71
C PHE A 32 7.40 -5.57 10.72
N LEU A 33 6.50 -6.50 10.37
CA LEU A 33 6.81 -7.58 9.45
C LEU A 33 7.10 -7.07 8.04
N TYR A 34 6.45 -6.00 7.61
CA TYR A 34 6.73 -5.33 6.35
C TYR A 34 8.16 -4.78 6.33
N TYR A 35 8.59 -4.10 7.40
CA TYR A 35 9.96 -3.62 7.53
C TYR A 35 10.99 -4.75 7.48
N VAL A 36 10.76 -5.83 8.23
CA VAL A 36 11.62 -7.03 8.20
C VAL A 36 11.70 -7.60 6.77
N ARG A 37 10.56 -7.71 6.07
CA ARG A 37 10.54 -8.16 4.68
C ARG A 37 11.39 -7.25 3.78
N GLN A 38 11.24 -5.93 3.88
CA GLN A 38 12.03 -4.98 3.08
C GLN A 38 13.53 -5.12 3.37
N ARG A 39 13.92 -5.24 4.65
CA ARG A 39 15.32 -5.40 5.04
C ARG A 39 15.95 -6.66 4.48
N ILE A 40 15.22 -7.78 4.51
CA ILE A 40 15.68 -9.06 3.96
C ILE A 40 15.78 -9.00 2.44
N LEU A 41 14.76 -8.45 1.74
CA LEU A 41 14.73 -8.41 0.27
C LEU A 41 15.72 -7.41 -0.33
N LEU A 42 15.98 -6.31 0.37
CA LEU A 42 16.76 -5.17 -0.16
C LEU A 42 18.12 -5.01 0.55
N MET A 43 18.60 -6.05 1.23
CA MET A 43 19.88 -6.02 1.94
C MET A 43 21.07 -5.67 1.04
N ASP A 44 21.06 -6.14 -0.21
CA ASP A 44 22.12 -5.84 -1.16
C ASP A 44 21.95 -4.49 -1.87
N TYR A 45 20.75 -3.93 -1.81
CA TYR A 45 20.41 -2.70 -2.51
C TYR A 45 20.63 -1.46 -1.65
N PHE A 46 20.11 -1.45 -0.42
CA PHE A 46 20.31 -0.36 0.53
C PHE A 46 21.51 -0.65 1.42
N LYS A 47 22.41 0.33 1.57
CA LYS A 47 23.60 0.27 2.43
C LYS A 47 23.55 1.38 3.47
N ALA A 48 23.72 1.04 4.72
CA ALA A 48 23.85 1.94 5.85
C ALA A 48 24.67 1.25 6.96
N ASP A 49 25.28 2.06 7.82
CA ASP A 49 26.21 1.57 8.85
C ASP A 49 25.50 0.89 10.02
N GLU A 50 24.29 1.36 10.37
CA GLU A 50 23.54 0.91 11.55
C GLU A 50 22.05 0.73 11.25
N GLU A 51 21.37 -0.16 12.00
CA GLU A 51 19.95 -0.45 11.77
C GLU A 51 19.05 0.77 12.01
N ILE A 52 19.40 1.63 12.97
CA ILE A 52 18.69 2.90 13.22
C ILE A 52 18.64 3.80 11.97
N VAL A 53 19.67 3.76 11.11
CA VAL A 53 19.70 4.53 9.86
C VAL A 53 18.69 3.95 8.86
N TYR A 54 18.63 2.62 8.71
CA TYR A 54 17.62 1.95 7.87
C TYR A 54 16.19 2.21 8.38
N LEU A 55 15.98 2.15 9.69
CA LEU A 55 14.67 2.43 10.30
C LEU A 55 14.27 3.88 10.08
N GLY A 56 15.17 4.84 10.32
CA GLY A 56 14.94 6.27 10.09
C GLY A 56 14.56 6.56 8.64
N TYR A 57 15.28 5.94 7.68
CA TYR A 57 14.96 6.04 6.27
C TYR A 57 13.62 5.39 5.93
N HIS A 58 13.29 4.24 6.53
CA HIS A 58 12.00 3.60 6.33
C HIS A 58 10.83 4.47 6.81
N LEU A 59 10.97 5.12 7.97
CA LEU A 59 9.96 6.00 8.53
C LEU A 59 9.79 7.26 7.68
N ASP A 60 10.89 7.82 7.17
CA ASP A 60 10.85 9.02 6.33
C ASP A 60 10.36 8.70 4.90
N SER A 61 11.02 7.78 4.21
CA SER A 61 10.89 7.60 2.77
C SER A 61 10.42 6.20 2.33
N LYS A 62 10.27 5.25 3.27
CA LYS A 62 10.09 3.81 3.03
C LYS A 62 11.27 3.20 2.27
N LEU A 63 11.61 1.96 2.63
CA LEU A 63 12.66 1.20 1.93
C LEU A 63 12.10 0.63 0.62
N TRP A 64 11.87 1.50 -0.37
CA TRP A 64 11.42 1.11 -1.71
C TRP A 64 12.56 1.23 -2.72
N LYS A 65 12.67 0.26 -3.62
CA LYS A 65 13.69 0.29 -4.67
C LYS A 65 13.49 1.54 -5.54
N LEU A 66 14.58 2.25 -5.82
CA LEU A 66 14.58 3.40 -6.72
C LEU A 66 14.97 2.90 -8.11
N PRO A 67 14.08 2.92 -9.11
CA PRO A 67 14.32 2.24 -10.40
C PRO A 67 15.55 2.74 -11.17
N GLU A 68 15.99 3.98 -10.90
CA GLU A 68 17.11 4.63 -11.59
C GLU A 68 18.48 4.29 -11.01
N TYR A 69 18.53 3.51 -9.92
CA TYR A 69 19.78 3.21 -9.21
C TYR A 69 19.92 1.70 -9.01
N ASP A 70 21.17 1.22 -9.03
CA ASP A 70 21.51 -0.19 -8.77
C ASP A 70 21.73 -0.45 -7.26
N MET A 71 22.13 0.59 -6.53
CA MET A 71 22.41 0.57 -5.10
C MET A 71 22.18 1.96 -4.51
N VAL A 72 21.79 2.04 -3.24
CA VAL A 72 21.60 3.30 -2.51
C VAL A 72 22.36 3.24 -1.19
N SER A 73 23.24 4.22 -0.95
CA SER A 73 23.83 4.45 0.37
C SER A 73 22.96 5.43 1.14
N ILE A 74 22.53 5.06 2.33
CA ILE A 74 21.67 5.88 3.19
C ILE A 74 22.55 6.71 4.12
N ASP A 75 22.35 8.02 4.13
CA ASP A 75 23.09 8.95 4.99
C ASP A 75 22.76 8.75 6.47
N THR A 76 23.74 8.94 7.36
CA THR A 76 23.56 8.76 8.80
C THR A 76 22.63 9.79 9.43
N HIS A 77 22.33 10.91 8.75
CA HIS A 77 21.34 11.89 9.19
C HIS A 77 19.96 11.28 9.46
N TYR A 78 19.58 10.18 8.78
CA TYR A 78 18.31 9.51 9.06
C TYR A 78 18.22 8.94 10.48
N ALA A 79 19.34 8.59 11.12
CA ALA A 79 19.36 8.18 12.53
C ALA A 79 19.00 9.35 13.47
N GLN A 80 19.40 10.57 13.12
CA GLN A 80 19.12 11.77 13.92
C GLN A 80 17.63 12.06 14.04
N LEU A 81 16.82 11.64 13.06
CA LEU A 81 15.36 11.72 13.11
C LEU A 81 14.80 10.91 14.29
N ILE A 82 15.39 9.73 14.55
CA ILE A 82 15.01 8.87 15.66
C ILE A 82 15.60 9.41 16.97
N ASP A 83 16.88 9.75 17.02
CA ASP A 83 17.52 10.25 18.25
C ASP A 83 16.80 11.47 18.82
N SER A 84 16.49 12.46 17.97
CA SER A 84 15.80 13.67 18.41
C SER A 84 14.38 13.38 18.91
N ASN A 85 13.73 12.34 18.39
CA ASN A 85 12.33 12.02 18.66
C ASN A 85 12.18 11.06 19.85
N TYR A 86 12.86 9.92 19.80
CA TYR A 86 12.76 8.84 20.77
C TYR A 86 13.16 9.27 22.18
N TYR A 87 14.31 9.96 22.31
CA TYR A 87 14.79 10.39 23.63
C TYR A 87 13.96 11.52 24.20
N SER A 88 13.49 12.46 23.37
CA SER A 88 12.51 13.47 23.80
C SER A 88 11.25 12.83 24.39
N GLN A 89 10.72 11.79 23.73
CA GLN A 89 9.56 11.04 24.23
C GLN A 89 9.87 10.31 25.55
N LYS A 90 11.00 9.61 25.66
CA LYS A 90 11.40 8.92 26.91
C LYS A 90 11.60 9.91 28.07
N LEU A 91 12.10 11.11 27.80
CA LEU A 91 12.28 12.18 28.78
C LEU A 91 11.00 12.98 29.05
N LYS A 92 9.89 12.67 28.37
CA LYS A 92 8.60 13.40 28.47
C LYS A 92 8.73 14.88 28.12
N ILE A 93 9.61 15.20 27.16
CA ILE A 93 9.75 16.53 26.59
C ILE A 93 8.76 16.62 25.43
N GLU A 94 7.84 17.59 25.49
CA GLU A 94 6.90 17.84 24.41
C GLU A 94 7.64 18.46 23.21
N LEU A 95 7.67 17.74 22.10
CA LEU A 95 8.07 18.30 20.80
C LEU A 95 6.82 18.86 20.12
N PRO A 96 6.90 20.02 19.45
CA PRO A 96 5.78 20.52 18.65
C PRO A 96 5.40 19.49 17.58
N ASP A 97 4.14 19.03 17.59
CA ASP A 97 3.65 17.99 16.68
C ASP A 97 3.91 18.32 15.20
N GLU A 98 3.81 19.60 14.80
CA GLU A 98 4.06 20.05 13.42
C GLU A 98 5.51 19.86 12.95
N SER A 99 6.45 19.69 13.90
CA SER A 99 7.87 19.54 13.62
C SER A 99 8.33 18.09 13.58
N ASP A 100 7.51 17.12 13.99
CA ASP A 100 7.87 15.71 14.02
C ASP A 100 7.90 15.13 12.59
N PRO A 101 9.09 14.84 12.04
CA PRO A 101 9.22 14.35 10.67
C PRO A 101 8.76 12.90 10.52
N ILE A 102 8.66 12.15 11.61
CA ILE A 102 8.26 10.74 11.63
C ILE A 102 6.74 10.64 11.76
N LYS A 103 6.16 11.28 12.79
CA LYS A 103 4.72 11.18 13.09
C LYS A 103 3.83 11.65 11.94
N ASN A 104 4.26 12.69 11.21
CA ASN A 104 3.46 13.31 10.16
C ASN A 104 3.61 12.67 8.78
N ARG A 105 4.47 11.65 8.63
CA ARG A 105 4.66 10.98 7.34
C ARG A 105 3.80 9.73 7.19
N TRP A 106 3.44 9.46 5.94
CA TRP A 106 2.61 8.36 5.48
C TRP A 106 1.20 8.34 6.09
N GLN A 107 0.71 9.50 6.54
CA GLN A 107 -0.62 9.65 7.11
C GLN A 107 -1.67 9.88 6.00
N ASP A 108 -2.49 8.85 5.75
CA ASP A 108 -3.73 8.94 4.99
C ASP A 108 -4.81 8.20 5.79
N ASP A 109 -5.72 8.96 6.43
CA ASP A 109 -6.79 8.41 7.27
C ASP A 109 -7.65 7.39 6.52
N THR A 110 -7.96 7.65 5.24
CA THR A 110 -8.79 6.75 4.44
C THR A 110 -8.05 5.45 4.14
N PHE A 111 -6.78 5.53 3.79
CA PHE A 111 -5.94 4.35 3.57
C PHE A 111 -5.70 3.56 4.85
N ASN A 112 -5.48 4.24 5.97
CA ASN A 112 -5.31 3.63 7.29
C ASN A 112 -6.59 2.92 7.72
N ARG A 113 -7.76 3.54 7.51
CA ARG A 113 -9.07 2.91 7.73
C ARG A 113 -9.26 1.69 6.85
N LEU A 114 -8.87 1.74 5.57
CA LEU A 114 -8.91 0.57 4.68
C LEU A 114 -8.07 -0.57 5.26
N CYS A 115 -6.81 -0.30 5.63
CA CYS A 115 -5.93 -1.30 6.23
C CYS A 115 -6.52 -1.87 7.53
N ASN A 116 -7.09 -1.02 8.39
CA ASN A 116 -7.70 -1.45 9.66
C ASN A 116 -8.97 -2.30 9.46
N SER A 117 -9.80 -1.97 8.46
CA SER A 117 -10.95 -2.82 8.10
C SER A 117 -10.49 -4.17 7.56
N ILE A 118 -9.41 -4.23 6.76
CA ILE A 118 -8.81 -5.52 6.32
C ILE A 118 -8.32 -6.32 7.53
N LYS A 119 -7.54 -5.70 8.43
CA LYS A 119 -7.04 -6.30 9.70
C LYS A 119 -8.18 -6.91 10.52
N SER A 120 -9.30 -6.20 10.61
CA SER A 120 -10.48 -6.61 11.37
C SER A 120 -11.29 -7.72 10.69
N ALA A 121 -11.29 -7.77 9.35
CA ALA A 121 -12.03 -8.77 8.56
C ALA A 121 -11.46 -10.20 8.67
N LYS A 122 -10.23 -10.37 9.19
CA LYS A 122 -9.57 -11.68 9.41
C LYS A 122 -9.58 -12.61 8.19
N VAL A 123 -9.43 -12.03 7.00
CA VAL A 123 -9.42 -12.78 5.75
C VAL A 123 -8.16 -13.65 5.61
N PRO A 124 -8.21 -14.78 4.90
CA PRO A 124 -7.01 -15.55 4.57
C PRO A 124 -5.99 -14.68 3.83
N ARG A 125 -4.69 -14.94 4.05
CA ARG A 125 -3.58 -14.21 3.40
C ARG A 125 -3.58 -12.69 3.66
N ILE A 126 -4.06 -12.29 4.82
CA ILE A 126 -4.11 -10.89 5.25
C ILE A 126 -2.74 -10.19 5.16
N THR A 127 -1.66 -10.87 5.53
CA THR A 127 -0.29 -10.35 5.44
C THR A 127 0.09 -10.04 3.99
N ASP A 128 -0.22 -10.94 3.05
CA ASP A 128 0.05 -10.74 1.62
C ASP A 128 -0.69 -9.48 1.12
N ILE A 129 -1.99 -9.37 1.44
CA ILE A 129 -2.82 -8.24 1.02
C ILE A 129 -2.28 -6.91 1.54
N LEU A 130 -1.96 -6.84 2.84
CA LEU A 130 -1.43 -5.62 3.46
C LEU A 130 -0.06 -5.27 2.89
N PHE A 131 0.79 -6.25 2.63
CA PHE A 131 2.09 -6.02 2.02
C PHE A 131 1.99 -5.45 0.61
N TYR A 132 1.10 -5.99 -0.23
CA TYR A 132 0.82 -5.40 -1.55
C TYR A 132 0.32 -3.96 -1.45
N LEU A 133 -0.53 -3.65 -0.47
CA LEU A 133 -0.97 -2.28 -0.20
C LEU A 133 0.19 -1.39 0.27
N PHE A 134 1.10 -1.92 1.08
CA PHE A 134 2.26 -1.20 1.57
C PHE A 134 3.34 -0.99 0.51
N ASP A 135 3.37 -1.81 -0.55
CA ASP A 135 4.25 -1.60 -1.70
C ASP A 135 3.75 -0.50 -2.66
N LEU A 136 2.51 -0.04 -2.49
CA LEU A 136 1.98 1.05 -3.31
C LEU A 136 2.68 2.37 -3.01
N SER A 137 2.99 3.11 -4.08
CA SER A 137 3.48 4.48 -4.01
C SER A 137 2.48 5.40 -3.29
N GLY A 138 2.97 6.50 -2.69
CA GLY A 138 2.10 7.48 -2.04
C GLY A 138 1.00 8.03 -2.96
N ASP A 139 1.32 8.28 -4.23
CA ASP A 139 0.38 8.75 -5.26
C ASP A 139 -0.73 7.73 -5.50
N THR A 140 -0.36 6.46 -5.65
CA THR A 140 -1.30 5.36 -5.89
C THR A 140 -2.23 5.16 -4.69
N ARG A 141 -1.68 5.15 -3.47
CA ARG A 141 -2.46 5.06 -2.22
C ARG A 141 -3.51 6.17 -2.14
N LYS A 142 -3.07 7.42 -2.32
CA LYS A 142 -3.96 8.59 -2.30
C LYS A 142 -5.04 8.50 -3.38
N ASN A 143 -4.69 8.07 -4.59
CA ASN A 143 -5.64 7.92 -5.68
C ASN A 143 -6.69 6.85 -5.36
N ILE A 144 -6.29 5.68 -4.82
CA ILE A 144 -7.22 4.63 -4.38
C ILE A 144 -8.15 5.16 -3.29
N SER A 145 -7.60 5.78 -2.24
CA SER A 145 -8.37 6.41 -1.15
C SER A 145 -9.43 7.38 -1.70
N GLU A 146 -9.03 8.29 -2.58
CA GLU A 146 -9.95 9.26 -3.19
C GLU A 146 -11.04 8.59 -4.02
N GLN A 147 -10.73 7.53 -4.79
CA GLN A 147 -11.74 6.84 -5.60
C GLN A 147 -12.72 6.05 -4.74
N ILE A 148 -12.26 5.40 -3.66
CA ILE A 148 -13.14 4.69 -2.72
C ILE A 148 -14.19 5.65 -2.15
N VAL A 149 -13.75 6.78 -1.61
CA VAL A 149 -14.66 7.80 -1.04
C VAL A 149 -15.61 8.36 -2.10
N LYS A 150 -15.12 8.69 -3.29
CA LYS A 150 -15.95 9.18 -4.40
C LYS A 150 -17.00 8.15 -4.82
N CYS A 151 -16.62 6.88 -4.91
CA CYS A 151 -17.50 5.79 -5.35
C CYS A 151 -18.62 5.57 -4.33
N LYS A 152 -18.28 5.45 -3.04
CA LYS A 152 -19.26 5.26 -1.96
C LYS A 152 -20.22 6.45 -1.82
N ASN A 153 -19.72 7.67 -1.85
CA ASN A 153 -20.56 8.88 -1.80
C ASN A 153 -21.51 8.97 -3.00
N LYS A 154 -21.05 8.57 -4.20
CA LYS A 154 -21.90 8.57 -5.38
C LYS A 154 -23.06 7.56 -5.27
N THR A 155 -22.80 6.36 -4.76
CA THR A 155 -23.85 5.36 -4.48
C THR A 155 -24.86 5.86 -3.45
N LEU A 156 -24.41 6.57 -2.41
CA LEU A 156 -25.29 7.19 -1.43
C LEU A 156 -26.21 8.23 -2.07
N LEU A 157 -25.68 9.06 -2.97
CA LEU A 157 -26.40 10.16 -3.61
C LEU A 157 -27.40 9.70 -4.68
N ASP A 158 -27.01 8.81 -5.59
CA ASP A 158 -27.84 8.43 -6.74
C ASP A 158 -28.55 7.08 -6.59
N ASN A 159 -28.30 6.37 -5.48
CA ASN A 159 -28.85 5.05 -5.16
C ASN A 159 -28.56 3.99 -6.24
N LYS A 160 -27.43 4.12 -6.94
CA LYS A 160 -26.94 3.14 -7.93
C LYS A 160 -25.65 2.47 -7.46
N MET A 161 -25.46 1.23 -7.88
CA MET A 161 -24.18 0.55 -7.75
C MET A 161 -23.12 1.30 -8.55
N HIS A 162 -21.94 1.51 -7.95
CA HIS A 162 -20.77 2.02 -8.65
C HIS A 162 -19.57 1.12 -8.37
N ASP A 163 -18.68 1.05 -9.34
CA ASP A 163 -17.41 0.36 -9.24
C ASP A 163 -16.30 1.16 -9.93
N PHE A 164 -15.07 0.85 -9.55
CA PHE A 164 -13.89 1.20 -10.33
C PHE A 164 -12.87 0.09 -10.27
N SER A 165 -11.94 0.08 -11.22
CA SER A 165 -10.79 -0.81 -11.19
C SER A 165 -9.52 -0.07 -11.55
N VAL A 166 -8.44 -0.45 -10.86
CA VAL A 166 -7.07 -0.02 -11.16
C VAL A 166 -6.36 -1.22 -11.79
N PRO A 167 -6.05 -1.18 -13.09
CA PRO A 167 -5.32 -2.27 -13.74
C PRO A 167 -3.87 -2.30 -13.25
N PRO A 168 -3.14 -3.41 -13.48
CA PRO A 168 -1.74 -3.51 -13.15
C PRO A 168 -0.89 -2.41 -13.76
N ASP A 169 0.08 -1.93 -13.00
CA ASP A 169 1.13 -1.08 -13.53
C ASP A 169 2.07 -1.93 -14.40
N GLU A 170 2.23 -1.55 -15.67
CA GLU A 170 3.09 -2.26 -16.62
C GLU A 170 4.59 -2.09 -16.29
N SER A 171 4.95 -1.10 -15.45
CA SER A 171 6.33 -0.86 -15.04
C SER A 171 6.81 -1.77 -13.90
N HIS A 172 5.90 -2.50 -13.25
CA HIS A 172 6.22 -3.40 -12.15
C HIS A 172 6.17 -4.86 -12.60
N SER A 173 7.13 -5.66 -12.09
CA SER A 173 7.18 -7.11 -12.36
C SER A 173 5.99 -7.86 -11.76
N GLU A 174 5.51 -7.41 -10.59
CA GLU A 174 4.32 -7.94 -9.95
C GLU A 174 3.09 -7.18 -10.47
N ARG A 175 2.32 -7.83 -11.36
CA ARG A 175 1.18 -7.23 -12.04
C ARG A 175 -0.06 -7.22 -11.16
N LEU A 176 -0.04 -6.36 -10.15
CA LEU A 176 -1.09 -6.18 -9.14
C LEU A 176 -2.19 -5.23 -9.63
N GLY A 177 -3.44 -5.69 -9.63
CA GLY A 177 -4.60 -4.83 -9.86
C GLY A 177 -5.62 -4.83 -8.73
N PHE A 178 -6.54 -3.87 -8.80
CA PHE A 178 -7.56 -3.63 -7.78
C PHE A 178 -8.94 -3.45 -8.38
N THR A 179 -9.96 -3.89 -7.66
CA THR A 179 -11.35 -3.53 -7.92
C THR A 179 -12.00 -3.07 -6.63
N TYR A 180 -12.79 -2.00 -6.70
CA TYR A 180 -13.69 -1.61 -5.65
C TYR A 180 -15.12 -1.56 -6.20
N ILE A 181 -16.07 -2.10 -5.44
CA ILE A 181 -17.50 -2.03 -5.72
C ILE A 181 -18.26 -1.58 -4.48
N THR A 182 -19.27 -0.75 -4.68
CA THR A 182 -20.24 -0.40 -3.64
C THR A 182 -21.65 -0.71 -4.13
N LEU A 183 -22.38 -1.50 -3.36
CA LEU A 183 -23.77 -1.82 -3.67
C LEU A 183 -24.71 -0.72 -3.20
N ASN A 184 -25.82 -0.56 -3.93
CA ASN A 184 -26.95 0.27 -3.52
C ASN A 184 -27.94 -0.46 -2.60
N SER A 185 -27.61 -1.69 -2.18
CA SER A 185 -28.35 -2.50 -1.22
C SER A 185 -27.45 -2.85 -0.03
N ASP A 186 -28.04 -3.36 1.06
CA ASP A 186 -27.33 -3.87 2.24
C ASP A 186 -27.24 -5.42 2.23
N ASN A 187 -27.16 -6.02 1.03
CA ASN A 187 -27.08 -7.46 0.85
C ASN A 187 -25.62 -7.92 0.66
N LEU A 188 -25.05 -8.53 1.70
CA LEU A 188 -23.66 -9.00 1.67
C LEU A 188 -23.42 -10.18 0.70
N ASN A 189 -24.41 -11.06 0.51
CA ASN A 189 -24.28 -12.17 -0.44
C ASN A 189 -24.26 -11.65 -1.89
N GLU A 190 -25.12 -10.66 -2.19
CA GLU A 190 -25.10 -9.98 -3.49
C GLU A 190 -23.76 -9.25 -3.72
N LEU A 191 -23.20 -8.66 -2.66
CA LEU A 191 -21.90 -7.98 -2.71
C LEU A 191 -20.79 -8.98 -3.07
N GLU A 192 -20.78 -10.14 -2.43
CA GLU A 192 -19.81 -11.20 -2.68
C GLU A 192 -19.85 -11.69 -4.12
N GLU A 193 -21.03 -12.08 -4.60
CA GLU A 193 -21.22 -12.60 -5.96
C GLU A 193 -20.74 -11.59 -7.01
N LYS A 194 -21.15 -10.32 -6.87
CA LYS A 194 -20.76 -9.27 -7.81
C LYS A 194 -19.26 -8.97 -7.71
N LEU A 195 -18.70 -8.85 -6.51
CA LEU A 195 -17.28 -8.57 -6.31
C LEU A 195 -16.40 -9.67 -6.92
N LEU A 196 -16.71 -10.94 -6.67
CA LEU A 196 -15.98 -12.08 -7.22
C LEU A 196 -15.99 -12.08 -8.74
N VAL A 197 -17.16 -11.85 -9.34
CA VAL A 197 -17.32 -11.83 -10.79
C VAL A 197 -16.56 -10.66 -11.42
N LEU A 198 -16.66 -9.44 -10.86
CA LEU A 198 -15.91 -8.28 -11.35
C LEU A 198 -14.40 -8.50 -11.22
N CYS A 199 -13.92 -8.99 -10.07
CA CYS A 199 -12.49 -9.25 -9.86
C CYS A 199 -11.94 -10.27 -10.85
N LYS A 200 -12.67 -11.37 -11.07
CA LYS A 200 -12.27 -12.42 -12.02
C LYS A 200 -12.17 -11.87 -13.45
N ALA A 201 -13.19 -11.14 -13.90
CA ALA A 201 -13.21 -10.54 -15.23
C ALA A 201 -12.10 -9.50 -15.42
N ARG A 202 -11.90 -8.61 -14.43
CA ARG A 202 -10.91 -7.52 -14.49
C ARG A 202 -9.48 -8.03 -14.40
N LYS A 203 -9.21 -8.99 -13.52
CA LYS A 203 -7.93 -9.69 -13.45
C LYS A 203 -7.57 -10.31 -14.79
N TYR A 204 -8.51 -11.05 -15.38
CA TYR A 204 -8.28 -11.76 -16.63
C TYR A 204 -8.02 -10.80 -17.80
N LYS A 205 -8.92 -9.83 -18.05
CA LYS A 205 -8.77 -8.88 -19.17
C LYS A 205 -7.56 -7.94 -19.03
N SER A 206 -7.15 -7.63 -17.80
CA SER A 206 -5.96 -6.80 -17.55
C SER A 206 -4.67 -7.63 -17.46
N LYS A 207 -4.76 -8.96 -17.65
CA LYS A 207 -3.66 -9.91 -17.51
C LYS A 207 -2.90 -9.78 -16.18
N GLY A 208 -3.61 -9.51 -15.10
CA GLY A 208 -3.02 -9.33 -13.77
C GLY A 208 -2.68 -10.66 -13.11
N ASP A 209 -1.52 -10.73 -12.45
CA ASP A 209 -1.07 -11.91 -11.69
C ASP A 209 -1.69 -11.92 -10.29
N ILE A 210 -1.88 -10.74 -9.72
CA ILE A 210 -2.44 -10.55 -8.38
C ILE A 210 -3.62 -9.59 -8.48
N TRP A 211 -4.70 -9.90 -7.78
CA TRP A 211 -5.89 -9.04 -7.74
C TRP A 211 -6.47 -8.95 -6.33
N ILE A 212 -6.72 -7.71 -5.90
CA ILE A 212 -7.39 -7.43 -4.62
C ILE A 212 -8.72 -6.74 -4.91
N GLY A 213 -9.81 -7.34 -4.45
CA GLY A 213 -11.16 -6.83 -4.53
C GLY A 213 -11.62 -6.27 -3.19
N PHE A 214 -12.24 -5.10 -3.20
CA PHE A 214 -12.85 -4.46 -2.04
C PHE A 214 -14.34 -4.24 -2.31
N GLY A 215 -15.18 -4.65 -1.38
CA GLY A 215 -16.62 -4.46 -1.47
C GLY A 215 -17.16 -3.64 -0.31
N SER A 216 -18.15 -2.78 -0.54
CA SER A 216 -18.94 -2.19 0.53
C SER A 216 -20.43 -2.16 0.22
N ILE A 217 -21.26 -2.11 1.26
CA ILE A 217 -22.69 -1.85 1.15
C ILE A 217 -23.02 -0.39 1.44
N LYS A 218 -24.18 0.07 0.96
CA LYS A 218 -24.59 1.47 0.96
C LYS A 218 -24.57 2.07 2.36
N ASN A 219 -25.22 1.44 3.34
CA ASN A 219 -25.42 2.03 4.66
C ASN A 219 -24.35 1.63 5.69
N SER A 220 -23.30 0.92 5.28
CA SER A 220 -22.20 0.57 6.19
C SER A 220 -21.37 1.81 6.55
N LYS A 221 -21.01 1.91 7.83
CA LYS A 221 -20.08 2.92 8.34
C LYS A 221 -18.61 2.58 8.04
N GLU A 222 -18.33 1.31 7.75
CA GLU A 222 -17.01 0.84 7.39
C GLU A 222 -16.64 1.30 5.97
N ILE A 223 -15.33 1.40 5.68
CA ILE A 223 -14.88 1.74 4.32
C ILE A 223 -15.06 0.56 3.35
N ILE A 224 -14.96 -0.66 3.89
CA ILE A 224 -15.19 -1.93 3.21
C ILE A 224 -15.92 -2.89 4.15
N ASP A 225 -16.72 -3.76 3.56
CA ASP A 225 -17.44 -4.85 4.22
C ASP A 225 -16.95 -6.23 3.74
N MET A 226 -16.18 -6.26 2.64
CA MET A 226 -15.67 -7.49 2.05
C MET A 226 -14.32 -7.30 1.36
N VAL A 227 -13.49 -8.33 1.40
CA VAL A 227 -12.22 -8.41 0.67
C VAL A 227 -12.14 -9.73 -0.08
N VAL A 228 -11.76 -9.66 -1.35
CA VAL A 228 -11.43 -10.81 -2.19
C VAL A 228 -9.96 -10.72 -2.57
N PHE A 229 -9.25 -11.85 -2.56
CA PHE A 229 -7.85 -11.88 -2.94
C PHE A 229 -7.54 -13.08 -3.85
N ASN A 230 -6.83 -12.82 -4.95
CA ASN A 230 -6.39 -13.86 -5.88
C ASN A 230 -4.97 -13.59 -6.39
N ASN A 231 -4.02 -14.43 -5.96
CA ASN A 231 -2.60 -14.39 -6.35
C ASN A 231 -2.18 -15.50 -7.34
N GLN A 232 -3.13 -16.17 -8.00
CA GLN A 232 -2.80 -17.13 -9.05
C GLN A 232 -2.30 -16.39 -10.29
N LYS A 233 -1.10 -16.71 -10.78
CA LYS A 233 -0.54 -16.09 -11.99
C LYS A 233 -1.51 -16.18 -13.16
N TRP A 234 -1.50 -15.15 -14.00
CA TRP A 234 -2.39 -15.13 -15.16
C TRP A 234 -2.01 -16.24 -16.13
N ILE A 235 -3.02 -16.99 -16.57
CA ILE A 235 -2.91 -17.97 -17.64
C ILE A 235 -4.05 -17.76 -18.62
N TYR A 236 -3.77 -17.93 -19.90
CA TYR A 236 -4.81 -17.88 -20.92
C TYR A 236 -5.85 -18.97 -20.67
N ASN A 237 -7.13 -18.60 -20.81
CA ASN A 237 -8.24 -19.52 -20.67
C ASN A 237 -9.33 -19.12 -21.66
N GLU A 238 -9.56 -19.98 -22.66
CA GLU A 238 -10.52 -19.72 -23.74
C GLU A 238 -11.92 -19.41 -23.24
N SER A 239 -12.39 -20.09 -22.20
CA SER A 239 -13.72 -19.84 -21.63
C SER A 239 -13.81 -18.49 -20.93
N LEU A 240 -12.74 -18.05 -20.26
CA LEU A 240 -12.67 -16.71 -19.66
C LEU A 240 -12.49 -15.62 -20.71
N GLU A 241 -11.77 -15.89 -21.79
CA GLU A 241 -11.67 -14.99 -22.94
C GLU A 241 -13.07 -14.72 -23.50
N ALA A 242 -13.79 -15.76 -23.88
CA ALA A 242 -15.15 -15.64 -24.42
C ALA A 242 -16.13 -14.99 -23.42
N ALA A 243 -16.03 -15.32 -22.12
CA ALA A 243 -16.90 -14.74 -21.09
C ALA A 243 -16.59 -13.26 -20.78
N THR A 244 -15.36 -12.81 -21.06
CA THR A 244 -14.95 -11.40 -20.83
C THR A 244 -14.96 -10.55 -22.10
N GLU A 245 -15.14 -11.19 -23.25
CA GLU A 245 -15.38 -10.55 -24.55
C GLU A 245 -16.68 -9.73 -24.50
N GLY A 246 -16.62 -8.44 -24.84
CA GLY A 246 -17.76 -7.51 -24.74
C GLY A 246 -18.20 -7.12 -23.32
N TRP A 247 -17.66 -7.73 -22.25
CA TRP A 247 -18.04 -7.43 -20.86
C TRP A 247 -17.60 -6.02 -20.42
N LEU A 248 -16.42 -5.58 -20.87
CA LEU A 248 -15.84 -4.28 -20.46
C LEU A 248 -16.04 -3.17 -21.49
N ASP A 249 -16.75 -3.42 -22.59
CA ASP A 249 -17.02 -2.40 -23.63
C ASP A 249 -18.26 -1.57 -23.29
N LYS A 250 -18.97 -1.93 -22.21
CA LYS A 250 -20.06 -1.14 -21.67
C LYS A 250 -19.52 0.04 -20.86
N LYS A 251 -20.00 1.25 -21.19
CA LYS A 251 -19.71 2.57 -20.59
C LYS A 251 -19.83 2.69 -19.05
N SER A 252 -20.20 1.62 -18.34
CA SER A 252 -20.52 1.66 -16.91
C SER A 252 -19.33 1.44 -15.98
N GLN A 253 -18.17 0.99 -16.45
CA GLN A 253 -17.08 0.59 -15.55
C GLN A 253 -15.83 1.45 -15.73
N LYS A 254 -15.48 2.17 -14.66
CA LYS A 254 -14.45 3.21 -14.68
C LYS A 254 -13.07 2.60 -14.43
N LEU A 255 -12.21 2.65 -15.44
CA LEU A 255 -10.78 2.43 -15.25
C LEU A 255 -10.14 3.67 -14.64
N VAL A 256 -9.32 3.45 -13.62
CA VAL A 256 -8.54 4.49 -12.96
C VAL A 256 -7.07 4.18 -13.16
N ALA A 257 -6.30 5.15 -13.64
CA ALA A 257 -4.86 4.98 -13.83
C ALA A 257 -4.15 4.76 -12.49
N TYR A 258 -3.16 3.86 -12.48
CA TYR A 258 -2.35 3.52 -11.30
C TYR A 258 -1.59 4.73 -10.73
N ASN A 259 -1.11 5.62 -11.61
CA ASN A 259 -0.33 6.81 -11.26
C ASN A 259 -0.95 8.09 -11.84
N LYS A 260 -1.53 8.91 -10.97
CA LYS A 260 -1.87 10.30 -11.34
C LYS A 260 -0.64 11.16 -11.09
N LYS A 261 0.00 11.67 -12.14
CA LYS A 261 1.19 12.55 -12.00
C LYS A 261 0.91 13.70 -11.03
N ILE A 262 1.63 13.73 -9.91
CA ILE A 262 1.58 14.85 -8.95
C ILE A 262 2.43 16.00 -9.47
N LYS A 263 1.89 17.22 -9.44
CA LYS A 263 2.64 18.40 -9.88
C LYS A 263 3.66 18.81 -8.81
N PRO A 264 4.85 19.32 -9.19
CA PRO A 264 5.91 19.70 -8.25
C PRO A 264 5.49 20.61 -7.08
N ASN A 265 4.52 21.50 -7.32
CA ASN A 265 4.04 22.47 -6.33
C ASN A 265 2.82 21.99 -5.51
N GLU A 266 2.22 20.85 -5.84
CA GLU A 266 1.12 20.26 -5.06
C GLU A 266 1.63 19.73 -3.72
N LYS A 267 0.72 19.56 -2.75
CA LYS A 267 1.04 18.96 -1.45
C LYS A 267 1.48 17.51 -1.64
N CYS A 268 2.57 17.14 -0.97
CA CYS A 268 3.13 15.80 -1.04
C CYS A 268 2.11 14.77 -0.53
N PRO A 269 1.90 13.64 -1.23
CA PRO A 269 0.92 12.61 -0.84
C PRO A 269 1.36 11.82 0.40
N CYS A 270 2.62 11.92 0.82
CA CYS A 270 3.12 11.28 2.04
C CYS A 270 2.61 11.93 3.34
N GLY A 271 1.68 12.88 3.30
CA GLY A 271 1.12 13.50 4.51
C GLY A 271 1.99 14.58 5.17
N SER A 272 3.27 14.71 4.83
CA SER A 272 4.23 15.66 5.45
C SER A 272 3.87 17.15 5.43
N GLY A 273 2.79 17.56 4.75
CA GLY A 273 2.40 18.97 4.59
C GLY A 273 3.31 19.80 3.65
N LYS A 274 4.47 19.28 3.23
CA LYS A 274 5.41 19.95 2.31
C LYS A 274 4.91 19.89 0.85
N LYS A 275 5.46 20.75 -0.03
CA LYS A 275 5.28 20.62 -1.49
C LYS A 275 6.00 19.38 -1.99
N PHE A 276 5.47 18.69 -3.00
CA PHE A 276 6.03 17.45 -3.52
C PHE A 276 7.52 17.59 -3.92
N LYS A 277 7.88 18.67 -4.62
CA LYS A 277 9.27 19.00 -4.99
C LYS A 277 10.24 19.30 -3.84
N LYS A 278 9.73 19.42 -2.61
CA LYS A 278 10.51 19.68 -1.40
C LYS A 278 10.39 18.52 -0.40
N CYS A 279 9.93 17.36 -0.87
CA CYS A 279 9.66 16.18 -0.06
C CYS A 279 9.99 14.93 -0.90
N CYS A 280 9.03 14.06 -1.19
CA CYS A 280 9.26 12.77 -1.86
C CYS A 280 9.85 12.85 -3.28
N CYS A 281 9.86 14.02 -3.93
CA CYS A 281 10.52 14.18 -5.22
C CYS A 281 12.06 14.29 -5.11
N ASN A 282 12.59 14.67 -3.94
CA ASN A 282 14.03 14.87 -3.71
C ASN A 282 14.61 13.74 -2.85
N ILE A 283 14.06 12.53 -2.91
CA ILE A 283 14.65 11.38 -2.22
C ILE A 283 15.90 10.98 -3.03
N ILE A 284 17.03 11.58 -2.65
CA ILE A 284 18.40 11.19 -2.99
C ILE A 284 19.21 11.40 -1.72
#